data_AF-A0A966PZ57-F1
#
_entry.id   AF-A0A966PZ57-F1
#
_cell.length_a   1.000
_cell.length_b   1.000
_cell.length_c   1.000
_cell.angle_alpha   90.00
_cell.angle_beta   90.00
_cell.angle_gamma   90.00
#
_symmetry.space_group_name_H-M   'P 1'
#
loop_
_entity.id
_entity.type
_entity.pdbx_description
1 polymer ?
#
loop_
_entity_poly.entity_id
_entity_poly.type
_entity_poly.pdbx_seq_one_letter_code
_entity_poly.pdbx_strand_id
1 'polypeptide(L)'
;MGLDMYLSARKYVEKIDWKALQDSDERDYAAATLPQWNDVVEASGMSHIADKNDIYGVSVSVNAAYWRKVNAVHKWFVDNVQGGEDNCGEYYVSNTKLKELLATAQQCLFKKDPNLLPPQSGFFFGNTDIDEWYWHGIKDTIKQLKRLVEMSDFDDLSFYYQSSW
;
A
#
# COMPACT_ATOMS: atom_id res chain seq x y z
N MET A 1 -2.29 -21.62 9.42
CA MET A 1 -2.70 -20.20 9.23
C MET A 1 -3.36 -20.15 7.86
N GLY A 2 -3.66 -19.00 7.26
CA GLY A 2 -4.21 -18.97 5.90
C GLY A 2 -3.66 -17.77 5.13
N LEU A 3 -3.87 -17.72 3.82
CA LEU A 3 -3.45 -16.57 3.03
C LEU A 3 -4.15 -15.28 3.51
N ASP A 4 -3.36 -14.41 4.12
CA ASP A 4 -3.69 -13.06 4.54
C ASP A 4 -2.86 -12.09 3.70
N MET A 5 -3.50 -11.08 3.12
CA MET A 5 -2.88 -10.16 2.17
C MET A 5 -3.15 -8.72 2.60
N TYR A 6 -2.14 -7.88 2.53
CA TYR A 6 -2.17 -6.51 3.01
C TYR A 6 -1.63 -5.56 1.93
N LEU A 7 -2.33 -4.46 1.71
CA LEU A 7 -1.81 -3.31 0.97
C LEU A 7 -1.70 -2.14 1.94
N SER A 8 -0.48 -1.71 2.21
CA SER A 8 -0.20 -0.54 3.04
C SER A 8 -0.08 0.70 2.17
N ALA A 9 -0.64 1.82 2.62
CA ALA A 9 -0.35 3.16 2.11
C ALA A 9 0.59 3.87 3.08
N ARG A 10 1.70 4.40 2.55
CA ARG A 10 2.74 5.11 3.31
C ARG A 10 2.83 6.55 2.83
N LYS A 11 2.83 7.48 3.80
CA LYS A 11 3.05 8.91 3.58
C LYS A 11 4.30 9.35 4.33
N TYR A 12 5.17 10.09 3.65
CA TYR A 12 6.30 10.76 4.28
C TYR A 12 5.85 12.12 4.81
N VAL A 13 6.17 12.41 6.07
CA VAL A 13 5.93 13.69 6.72
C VAL A 13 7.30 14.35 6.88
N GLU A 14 7.54 15.37 6.08
CA GLU A 14 8.77 16.15 6.14
C GLU A 14 8.92 16.83 7.50
N LYS A 15 10.15 16.86 8.02
CA LYS A 15 10.44 17.60 9.25
C LYS A 15 10.68 19.07 8.97
N ILE A 16 11.40 19.39 7.90
CA ILE A 16 11.94 20.73 7.65
C ILE A 16 11.20 21.39 6.50
N ASP A 17 10.69 22.60 6.72
CA ASP A 17 10.29 23.50 5.66
C ASP A 17 11.54 24.12 5.02
N TRP A 18 12.01 23.50 3.94
CA TRP A 18 13.19 23.96 3.22
C TRP A 18 13.02 25.35 2.60
N LYS A 19 11.79 25.82 2.38
CA LYS A 19 11.55 27.18 1.87
C LYS A 19 11.81 28.22 2.94
N ALA A 20 11.44 27.94 4.18
CA ALA A 20 11.70 28.81 5.33
C ALA A 20 13.20 29.01 5.62
N LEU A 21 14.06 28.07 5.18
CA LEU A 21 15.51 28.14 5.34
C LEU A 21 16.25 28.86 4.21
N GLN A 22 15.59 29.18 3.08
CA GLN A 22 16.26 29.82 1.94
C GLN A 22 16.52 31.32 2.15
N ASP A 23 15.80 31.96 3.09
CA ASP A 23 15.85 33.41 3.31
C ASP A 23 16.72 33.83 4.52
N SER A 24 17.48 32.91 5.12
CA SER A 24 18.27 33.16 6.35
C SER A 24 19.75 32.79 6.19
N ASP A 25 20.65 33.69 6.59
CA ASP A 25 22.10 33.47 6.66
C ASP A 25 22.50 32.46 7.77
N GLU A 26 21.63 32.23 8.76
CA GLU A 26 21.78 31.20 9.78
C GLU A 26 20.68 30.12 9.66
N ARG A 27 21.08 28.85 9.59
CA ARG A 27 20.14 27.73 9.46
C ARG A 27 19.57 27.34 10.82
N ASP A 28 18.46 27.96 11.21
CA ASP A 28 17.68 27.54 12.38
C ASP A 28 16.68 26.43 12.00
N TYR A 29 17.13 25.18 12.11
CA TYR A 29 16.31 24.01 11.82
C TYR A 29 15.14 23.83 12.81
N ALA A 30 15.26 24.34 14.04
CA ALA A 30 14.19 24.26 15.01
C ALA A 30 13.05 25.19 14.61
N ALA A 31 13.36 26.42 14.18
CA ALA A 31 12.37 27.36 13.64
C ALA A 31 11.74 26.89 12.32
N ALA A 32 12.47 26.13 11.50
CA ALA A 32 11.99 25.57 10.25
C ALA A 32 11.26 24.22 10.38
N THR A 33 11.05 23.72 11.61
CA THR A 33 10.36 22.43 11.81
C THR A 33 8.85 22.56 11.53
N LEU A 34 8.35 21.71 10.65
CA LEU A 34 6.94 21.63 10.30
C LEU A 34 6.11 21.10 11.49
N PRO A 35 5.04 21.80 11.90
CA PRO A 35 4.21 21.39 13.05
C PRO A 35 3.67 19.96 12.94
N GLN A 36 3.28 19.54 11.73
CA GLN A 36 2.73 18.21 11.46
C GLN A 36 3.70 17.08 11.82
N TRP A 37 5.02 17.31 11.71
CA TRP A 37 6.02 16.33 12.11
C TRP A 37 6.01 16.12 13.63
N ASN A 38 5.93 17.22 14.40
CA ASN A 38 5.85 17.15 15.86
C ASN A 38 4.58 16.40 16.31
N ASP A 39 3.44 16.71 15.69
CA ASP A 39 2.17 16.05 16.00
C ASP A 39 2.26 14.52 15.82
N VAL A 40 2.89 14.05 14.74
CA VAL A 40 3.06 12.62 14.45
C VAL A 40 4.03 11.96 15.46
N VAL A 41 5.16 12.60 15.75
CA VAL A 41 6.16 12.05 16.68
C VAL A 41 5.61 11.97 18.10
N GLU A 42 4.88 12.98 18.55
CA GLU A 42 4.26 13.00 19.88
C GLU A 42 3.13 11.96 19.97
N ALA A 43 2.21 11.95 19.00
CA ALA A 43 1.08 11.01 19.00
C ALA A 43 1.53 9.54 18.91
N SER A 44 2.67 9.27 18.27
CA SER A 44 3.26 7.92 18.20
C SER A 44 4.04 7.52 19.47
N GLY A 45 4.25 8.43 20.42
CA GLY A 45 5.07 8.19 21.61
C GLY A 45 6.56 8.06 21.31
N MET A 46 7.01 8.45 20.12
CA MET A 46 8.38 8.27 19.64
C MET A 46 9.30 9.47 19.89
N SER A 47 8.87 10.47 20.66
CA SER A 47 9.66 11.67 20.98
C SER A 47 11.02 11.39 21.64
N HIS A 48 11.19 10.21 22.25
CA HIS A 48 12.44 9.78 22.87
C HIS A 48 13.43 9.15 21.88
N ILE A 49 12.96 8.77 20.69
CA ILE A 49 13.77 8.20 19.60
C ILE A 49 14.04 9.26 18.54
N ALA A 50 13.06 10.11 18.24
CA ALA A 50 13.19 11.15 17.24
C ALA A 50 14.18 12.24 17.71
N ASP A 51 15.33 12.33 17.04
CA ASP A 51 16.32 13.37 17.34
C ASP A 51 15.82 14.74 16.86
N LYS A 52 15.69 15.66 17.80
CA LYS A 52 15.26 17.03 17.54
C LYS A 52 16.26 17.82 16.72
N ASN A 53 17.54 17.45 16.74
CA ASN A 53 18.61 18.12 16.00
C ASN A 53 18.77 17.60 14.56
N ASP A 54 18.14 16.48 14.21
CA ASP A 54 18.17 15.94 12.86
C ASP A 54 17.23 16.72 11.91
N ILE A 55 17.34 16.49 10.61
CA ILE A 55 16.51 17.07 9.56
C ILE A 55 15.57 16.05 8.91
N TYR A 56 15.67 14.77 9.29
CA TYR A 56 14.86 13.71 8.67
C TYR A 56 13.41 13.72 9.15
N GLY A 57 12.50 13.61 8.18
CA GLY A 57 11.08 13.37 8.38
C GLY A 57 10.78 11.94 8.86
N VAL A 58 9.49 11.64 8.99
CA VAL A 58 8.97 10.34 9.43
C VAL A 58 8.04 9.75 8.38
N SER A 59 7.87 8.42 8.39
CA SER A 59 6.89 7.74 7.55
C SER A 59 5.73 7.23 8.40
N VAL A 60 4.51 7.56 7.99
CA VAL A 60 3.26 7.01 8.54
C VAL A 60 2.76 5.95 7.57
N SER A 61 2.42 4.77 8.08
CA SER A 61 1.91 3.65 7.29
C SER A 61 0.55 3.20 7.82
N VAL A 62 -0.42 3.02 6.93
CA VAL A 62 -1.76 2.54 7.26
C VAL A 62 -2.16 1.38 6.35
N ASN A 63 -2.93 0.43 6.86
CA ASN A 63 -3.50 -0.62 6.03
C ASN A 63 -4.64 -0.03 5.16
N ALA A 64 -4.43 -0.02 3.85
CA ALA A 64 -5.33 0.56 2.85
C ALA A 64 -6.29 -0.47 2.24
N ALA A 65 -5.88 -1.74 2.17
CA ALA A 65 -6.71 -2.85 1.70
C ALA A 65 -6.26 -4.18 2.30
N TYR A 66 -7.21 -5.08 2.52
CA TYR A 66 -6.98 -6.41 3.06
C TYR A 66 -7.76 -7.45 2.26
N TRP A 67 -7.14 -8.60 2.01
CA TRP A 67 -7.80 -9.75 1.40
C TRP A 67 -7.56 -11.00 2.21
N ARG A 68 -8.62 -11.80 2.34
CA ARG A 68 -8.57 -13.12 2.96
C ARG A 68 -8.76 -14.19 1.89
N LYS A 69 -7.73 -14.98 1.60
CA LYS A 69 -7.77 -16.12 0.67
C LYS A 69 -8.25 -15.76 -0.75
N VAL A 70 -7.91 -14.57 -1.23
CA VAL A 70 -8.19 -14.16 -2.63
C VAL A 70 -6.97 -14.51 -3.49
N ASN A 71 -6.76 -15.82 -3.68
CA ASN A 71 -5.53 -16.36 -4.28
C ASN A 71 -5.27 -15.88 -5.72
N ALA A 72 -6.30 -15.55 -6.49
CA ALA A 72 -6.18 -14.96 -7.83
C ALA A 72 -5.53 -13.57 -7.82
N VAL A 73 -5.85 -12.75 -6.82
CA VAL A 73 -5.27 -11.40 -6.67
C VAL A 73 -3.86 -11.50 -6.10
N HIS A 74 -3.63 -12.44 -5.18
CA HIS A 74 -2.28 -12.73 -4.70
C HIS A 74 -1.36 -13.15 -5.85
N LYS A 75 -1.80 -14.09 -6.69
CA LYS A 75 -1.07 -14.48 -7.91
C LYS A 75 -0.72 -13.27 -8.77
N TRP A 76 -1.69 -12.36 -8.98
CA TRP A 76 -1.44 -11.15 -9.76
C TRP A 76 -0.32 -10.30 -9.16
N PHE A 77 -0.29 -10.10 -7.84
CA PHE A 77 0.81 -9.40 -7.16
C PHE A 77 2.14 -10.13 -7.31
N VAL A 78 2.17 -11.46 -7.13
CA VAL A 78 3.39 -12.28 -7.31
C VAL A 78 3.96 -12.07 -8.72
N ASP A 79 3.12 -12.21 -9.75
CA ASP A 79 3.54 -12.13 -11.14
C ASP A 79 3.96 -10.70 -11.56
N ASN A 80 3.24 -9.66 -11.09
CA ASN A 80 3.35 -8.30 -11.64
C ASN A 80 4.14 -7.33 -10.75
N VAL A 81 4.40 -7.69 -9.50
CA VAL A 81 5.07 -6.84 -8.51
C VAL A 81 6.25 -7.55 -7.86
N GLN A 82 6.11 -8.83 -7.49
CA GLN A 82 7.16 -9.56 -6.74
C GLN A 82 8.15 -10.31 -7.64
N GLY A 83 8.03 -10.17 -8.97
CA GLY A 83 8.94 -10.82 -9.92
C GLY A 83 8.80 -12.35 -9.97
N GLY A 84 7.64 -12.88 -9.58
CA GLY A 84 7.36 -14.31 -9.57
C GLY A 84 7.78 -15.04 -8.29
N GLU A 85 8.39 -14.35 -7.31
CA GLU A 85 8.82 -14.95 -6.05
C GLU A 85 7.83 -14.63 -4.91
N ASP A 86 7.08 -15.66 -4.48
CA ASP A 86 6.20 -15.57 -3.31
C ASP A 86 6.97 -15.94 -2.04
N ASN A 87 7.63 -14.93 -1.44
CA ASN A 87 8.45 -15.08 -0.23
C ASN A 87 7.90 -14.30 0.98
N CYS A 88 6.62 -13.91 0.94
CA CYS A 88 5.95 -13.11 1.99
C CYS A 88 6.63 -11.76 2.31
N GLY A 89 7.55 -11.30 1.46
CA GLY A 89 8.20 -10.00 1.60
C GLY A 89 7.24 -8.83 1.37
N GLU A 90 7.66 -7.64 1.81
CA GLU A 90 6.99 -6.39 1.48
C GLU A 90 7.56 -5.83 0.16
N TYR A 91 6.69 -5.47 -0.79
CA TYR A 91 7.08 -4.99 -2.11
C TYR A 91 6.38 -3.69 -2.45
N TYR A 92 7.13 -2.73 -2.99
CA TYR A 92 6.58 -1.48 -3.50
C TYR A 92 5.63 -1.75 -4.68
N VAL A 93 4.44 -1.16 -4.61
CA VAL A 93 3.43 -1.20 -5.67
C VAL A 93 3.28 0.21 -6.22
N SER A 94 3.64 0.41 -7.49
CA SER A 94 3.41 1.69 -8.13
C SER A 94 1.91 1.99 -8.27
N ASN A 95 1.55 3.28 -8.27
CA ASN A 95 0.20 3.75 -8.55
C ASN A 95 -0.34 3.20 -9.88
N THR A 96 0.53 3.09 -10.90
CA THR A 96 0.20 2.48 -12.19
C THR A 96 -0.19 1.01 -12.04
N LYS A 97 0.54 0.23 -11.24
CA LYS A 97 0.22 -1.19 -11.01
C LYS A 97 -1.11 -1.37 -10.27
N LEU A 98 -1.44 -0.50 -9.31
CA LEU A 98 -2.77 -0.52 -8.68
C LEU A 98 -3.91 -0.21 -9.67
N LYS A 99 -3.71 0.78 -10.55
CA LYS A 99 -4.64 1.10 -11.64
C LYS A 99 -4.78 -0.08 -12.63
N GLU A 100 -3.69 -0.79 -12.93
CA GLU A 100 -3.67 -1.98 -13.79
C GLU A 100 -4.43 -3.17 -13.17
N LEU A 101 -4.22 -3.46 -11.89
CA LEU A 101 -4.98 -4.49 -11.18
C LEU A 101 -6.47 -4.16 -11.13
N LEU A 102 -6.82 -2.90 -10.83
CA LEU A 102 -8.22 -2.45 -10.85
C LEU A 102 -8.87 -2.67 -12.22
N ALA A 103 -8.20 -2.26 -13.29
CA ALA A 103 -8.70 -2.47 -14.65
C ALA A 103 -8.83 -3.95 -15.01
N THR A 104 -7.85 -4.77 -14.64
CA THR A 104 -7.85 -6.23 -14.86
C THR A 104 -9.02 -6.89 -14.12
N ALA A 105 -9.24 -6.54 -12.85
CA ALA A 105 -10.36 -7.04 -12.05
C ALA A 105 -11.72 -6.63 -12.62
N GLN A 106 -11.86 -5.36 -13.05
CA GLN A 106 -13.07 -4.88 -13.73
C GLN A 106 -13.35 -5.65 -15.02
N GLN A 107 -12.33 -5.90 -15.85
CA GLN A 107 -12.47 -6.66 -17.08
C GLN A 107 -12.80 -8.14 -16.81
N CYS A 108 -12.13 -8.77 -15.83
CA CYS A 108 -12.41 -10.13 -15.38
C CYS A 108 -13.89 -10.27 -14.99
N LEU A 109 -14.40 -9.34 -14.17
CA LEU A 109 -15.79 -9.36 -13.72
C LEU A 109 -16.79 -9.07 -14.85
N PHE A 110 -16.49 -8.11 -15.72
CA PHE A 110 -17.37 -7.71 -16.83
C PHE A 110 -17.50 -8.81 -17.88
N LYS A 111 -16.37 -9.40 -18.30
CA LYS A 111 -16.34 -10.48 -19.30
C LYS A 111 -16.72 -11.84 -18.72
N LYS A 112 -16.75 -11.97 -17.40
CA LYS A 112 -16.85 -13.25 -16.69
C LYS A 112 -15.75 -14.23 -17.11
N ASP A 113 -14.55 -13.69 -17.31
CA ASP A 113 -13.39 -14.44 -17.79
C ASP A 113 -12.35 -14.60 -16.66
N PRO A 114 -12.28 -15.77 -15.99
CA PRO A 114 -11.32 -16.01 -14.92
C PRO A 114 -9.88 -16.13 -15.42
N ASN A 115 -9.64 -16.25 -16.74
CA ASN A 115 -8.27 -16.31 -17.26
C ASN A 115 -7.52 -14.98 -17.12
N LEU A 116 -8.24 -13.87 -16.88
CA LEU A 116 -7.64 -12.57 -16.59
C LEU A 116 -7.08 -12.48 -15.16
N LEU A 117 -7.63 -13.26 -14.22
CA LEU A 117 -7.17 -13.37 -12.83
C LEU A 117 -7.27 -14.84 -12.40
N PRO A 118 -6.43 -15.73 -12.94
CA PRO A 118 -6.54 -17.15 -12.67
C PRO A 118 -6.17 -17.43 -11.20
N PRO A 119 -6.91 -18.32 -10.52
CA PRO A 119 -6.61 -18.70 -9.14
C PRO A 119 -5.26 -19.42 -9.06
N GLN A 120 -4.65 -19.36 -7.88
CA GLN A 120 -3.40 -20.07 -7.57
C GLN A 120 -3.60 -21.03 -6.42
N SER A 121 -3.12 -22.26 -6.58
CA SER A 121 -3.01 -23.22 -5.49
C SER A 121 -1.81 -22.90 -4.61
N GLY A 122 -1.93 -23.18 -3.32
CA GLY A 122 -0.88 -22.92 -2.35
C GLY A 122 -1.26 -23.47 -0.98
N PHE A 123 -0.28 -23.60 -0.10
CA PHE A 123 -0.54 -24.09 1.25
C PHE A 123 -1.40 -23.06 1.99
N PHE A 124 -2.59 -23.49 2.41
CA PHE A 124 -3.61 -22.64 3.05
C PHE A 124 -4.21 -21.49 2.21
N PHE A 125 -4.11 -21.54 0.87
CA PHE A 125 -4.68 -20.51 -0.01
C PHE A 125 -6.20 -20.65 -0.19
N GLY A 126 -6.78 -21.77 0.25
CA GLY A 126 -8.16 -22.12 -0.02
C GLY A 126 -8.29 -22.90 -1.32
N ASN A 127 -9.52 -22.94 -1.85
CA ASN A 127 -9.83 -23.64 -3.09
C ASN A 127 -9.55 -22.76 -4.32
N THR A 128 -9.38 -23.38 -5.48
CA THR A 128 -9.16 -22.75 -6.78
C THR A 128 -10.41 -22.78 -7.67
N ASP A 129 -11.56 -23.18 -7.13
CA ASP A 129 -12.81 -23.21 -7.88
C ASP A 129 -13.27 -21.80 -8.29
N ILE A 130 -13.78 -21.68 -9.52
CA ILE A 130 -14.39 -20.45 -10.02
C ILE A 130 -15.85 -20.43 -9.58
N ASP A 131 -16.06 -20.13 -8.30
CA ASP A 131 -17.37 -20.12 -7.65
C ASP A 131 -17.79 -18.69 -7.24
N GLU A 132 -18.85 -18.58 -6.43
CA GLU A 132 -19.33 -17.29 -5.92
C GLU A 132 -18.29 -16.57 -5.05
N TRP A 133 -17.43 -17.31 -4.34
CA TRP A 133 -16.38 -16.75 -3.48
C TRP A 133 -15.25 -16.14 -4.32
N TYR A 134 -14.85 -16.80 -5.40
CA TYR A 134 -13.93 -16.22 -6.38
C TYR A 134 -14.46 -14.86 -6.87
N TRP A 135 -15.69 -14.82 -7.37
CA TRP A 135 -16.29 -13.59 -7.90
C TRP A 135 -16.51 -12.52 -6.81
N HIS A 136 -16.80 -12.93 -5.57
CA HIS A 136 -16.88 -12.03 -4.44
C HIS A 136 -15.53 -11.37 -4.17
N GLY A 137 -14.43 -12.14 -4.16
CA GLY A 137 -13.08 -11.62 -4.01
C GLY A 137 -12.70 -10.61 -5.10
N ILE A 138 -13.07 -10.87 -6.36
CA ILE A 138 -12.85 -9.91 -7.45
C ILE A 138 -13.64 -8.61 -7.25
N LYS A 139 -14.93 -8.70 -6.88
CA LYS A 139 -15.76 -7.52 -6.60
C LYS A 139 -15.23 -6.69 -5.45
N ASP A 140 -14.80 -7.34 -4.37
CA ASP A 140 -14.25 -6.67 -3.21
C ASP A 140 -12.92 -5.99 -3.54
N THR A 141 -12.07 -6.64 -4.34
CA THR A 141 -10.84 -6.03 -4.88
C THR A 141 -11.13 -4.75 -5.67
N ILE A 142 -12.12 -4.78 -6.57
CA ILE A 142 -12.53 -3.58 -7.32
C ILE A 142 -12.98 -2.48 -6.36
N LYS A 143 -13.80 -2.80 -5.35
CA LYS A 143 -14.30 -1.84 -4.37
C LYS A 143 -13.16 -1.18 -3.59
N GLN A 144 -12.24 -1.99 -3.05
CA GLN A 144 -11.11 -1.52 -2.25
C GLN A 144 -10.19 -0.62 -3.09
N LEU A 145 -9.78 -1.08 -4.28
CA LEU A 145 -8.85 -0.33 -5.13
C LEU A 145 -9.47 0.92 -5.76
N LYS A 146 -10.74 0.87 -6.17
CA LYS A 146 -11.43 2.03 -6.72
C LYS A 146 -11.49 3.17 -5.71
N ARG A 147 -11.81 2.87 -4.44
CA ARG A 147 -11.79 3.86 -3.35
C ARG A 147 -10.43 4.57 -3.26
N LEU A 148 -9.32 3.83 -3.37
CA LEU A 148 -7.98 4.41 -3.26
C LEU A 148 -7.64 5.28 -4.48
N VAL A 149 -7.89 4.80 -5.69
CA VAL A 149 -7.55 5.52 -6.94
C VAL A 149 -8.35 6.81 -7.11
N GLU A 150 -9.52 6.92 -6.47
CA GLU A 150 -10.37 8.12 -6.50
C GLU A 150 -10.00 9.17 -5.44
N MET A 151 -9.01 8.90 -4.56
CA MET A 151 -8.53 9.86 -3.58
C MET A 151 -7.68 10.97 -4.24
N SER A 152 -7.82 12.20 -3.78
CA SER A 152 -7.11 13.37 -4.33
C SER A 152 -5.60 13.32 -4.11
N ASP A 153 -5.15 12.66 -3.04
CA ASP A 153 -3.74 12.49 -2.66
C ASP A 153 -3.19 11.11 -3.06
N PHE A 154 -3.91 10.34 -3.89
CA PHE A 154 -3.49 8.99 -4.29
C PHE A 154 -2.07 8.95 -4.86
N ASP A 155 -1.74 9.89 -5.75
CA ASP A 155 -0.44 9.96 -6.42
C ASP A 155 0.69 10.49 -5.49
N ASP A 156 0.35 11.03 -4.31
CA ASP A 156 1.30 11.44 -3.27
C ASP A 156 1.65 10.31 -2.28
N LEU A 157 0.92 9.18 -2.35
CA LEU A 157 1.08 8.04 -1.46
C LEU A 157 1.96 6.96 -2.08
N SER A 158 2.78 6.31 -1.25
CA SER A 158 3.53 5.11 -1.63
C SER A 158 2.81 3.85 -1.15
N PHE A 159 2.56 2.89 -2.05
CA PHE A 159 1.85 1.66 -1.69
C PHE A 159 2.81 0.47 -1.59
N TYR A 160 2.51 -0.44 -0.67
CA TYR A 160 3.30 -1.65 -0.45
C TYR A 160 2.41 -2.87 -0.24
N TYR A 161 2.70 -3.94 -0.95
CA TYR A 161 1.99 -5.22 -0.83
C TYR A 161 2.81 -6.20 0.02
N GLN A 162 2.12 -6.95 0.87
CA GLN A 162 2.68 -8.06 1.63
C GLN A 162 1.63 -9.16 1.83
N SER A 163 2.07 -10.40 1.94
CA SER A 163 1.23 -11.55 2.28
C SER A 163 1.84 -12.39 3.40
N SER A 164 1.02 -13.25 4.02
CA SER A 164 1.42 -14.27 4.98
C SER A 164 0.54 -15.50 4.82
N TRP A 165 1.13 -16.70 4.86
CA TRP A 165 0.42 -17.97 4.66
C TRP A 165 1.07 -19.14 5.39
#